data_AF-A0A927U724-F1
#
_entry.id   AF-A0A927U724-F1
#
_cell.length_a   1.000
_cell.length_b   1.000
_cell.length_c   1.000
_cell.angle_alpha   90.00
_cell.angle_beta   90.00
_cell.angle_gamma   90.00
#
_symmetry.space_group_name_H-M   'P 1'
#
loop_
_entity.id
_entity.type
_entity.pdbx_description
1 polymer ?
#
loop_
_entity_poly.entity_id
_entity_poly.type
_entity_poly.pdbx_seq_one_letter_code
_entity_poly.pdbx_strand_id
1 'polypeptide(L)'
;MEKIIMEHGSGGRATGELIREIFEAQFNSDVLSEMEDAAVVPGDATIAMTTDSFVVTPLEFPGGDIGHLCICGTVNDLCMRGAVPKYITCGFILEEGADVETLRRLVKSMADTANEAGVKIVAGDTKVIEGNGGIYINTAGVGFVPKGVDIKAKNATAGDAIIVSGNVGDHHATVLSQRMGIKNTIVSDNAPLQEMVGKLTSNNIPVHVLRDVTRGGLATVLKELALSSSLTFEIAQDSLPVDPQVQSFCGLLGLDPLYMGNEGKMVAIVPNEYADKAVELIKSSKYGENACIIGEVKTPVDDSEKGALVMKTKIGGRRFLDILQGEGLPRIC
;
A
#
# COMPACT_ATOMS: atom_id res chain seq x y z
N MET A 1 1.89 2.07 33.04
CA MET A 1 1.51 0.68 32.71
C MET A 1 2.61 0.13 31.81
N GLU A 2 3.20 -1.04 32.11
CA GLU A 2 4.33 -1.58 31.32
C GLU A 2 3.90 -2.64 30.29
N LYS A 3 2.85 -3.44 30.57
CA LYS A 3 2.38 -4.54 29.72
C LYS A 3 0.85 -4.59 29.59
N ILE A 4 0.36 -5.11 28.47
CA ILE A 4 -1.06 -5.40 28.24
C ILE A 4 -1.42 -6.73 28.92
N ILE A 5 -2.47 -6.71 29.74
CA ILE A 5 -3.08 -7.88 30.40
C ILE A 5 -4.54 -8.06 29.95
N MET A 6 -5.10 -9.26 30.17
CA MET A 6 -6.46 -9.62 29.78
C MET A 6 -7.55 -8.68 30.33
N GLU A 7 -7.35 -8.08 31.51
CA GLU A 7 -8.30 -7.12 32.09
C GLU A 7 -8.54 -5.89 31.19
N HIS A 8 -7.56 -5.48 30.38
CA HIS A 8 -7.74 -4.38 29.43
C HIS A 8 -8.70 -4.70 28.29
N GLY A 9 -9.01 -5.99 28.04
CA GLY A 9 -10.00 -6.43 27.05
C GLY A 9 -11.39 -6.72 27.62
N SER A 10 -11.60 -6.54 28.92
CA SER A 10 -12.83 -6.98 29.62
C SER A 10 -14.04 -6.05 29.45
N GLY A 11 -13.85 -4.85 28.87
CA GLY A 11 -14.89 -3.82 28.76
C GLY A 11 -15.12 -3.00 30.03
N GLY A 12 -14.30 -3.22 31.07
CA GLY A 12 -14.37 -2.50 32.34
C GLY A 12 -13.52 -1.23 32.40
N ARG A 13 -13.23 -0.76 33.62
CA ARG A 13 -12.42 0.44 33.88
C ARG A 13 -11.06 0.43 33.19
N ALA A 14 -10.37 -0.72 33.24
CA ALA A 14 -9.04 -0.88 32.64
C ALA A 14 -9.07 -0.73 31.10
N THR A 15 -10.15 -1.17 30.44
CA THR A 15 -10.37 -0.93 29.00
C THR A 15 -10.55 0.55 28.70
N GLY A 16 -11.36 1.26 29.50
CA GLY A 16 -11.58 2.69 29.34
C GLY A 16 -10.31 3.54 29.56
N GLU A 17 -9.49 3.17 30.55
CA GLU A 17 -8.19 3.83 30.81
C GLU A 17 -7.22 3.61 29.65
N LEU A 18 -7.13 2.38 29.11
CA LEU A 18 -6.33 2.07 27.92
C LEU A 18 -6.75 2.92 26.71
N ILE A 19 -8.05 2.98 26.42
CA ILE A 19 -8.59 3.76 25.30
C ILE A 19 -8.21 5.24 25.42
N ARG A 20 -8.45 5.83 26.59
CA ARG A 20 -8.19 7.25 26.83
C ARG A 20 -6.71 7.60 26.81
N GLU A 21 -5.87 6.83 27.49
CA GLU A 21 -4.47 7.18 27.71
C GLU A 21 -3.55 6.89 26.52
N ILE A 22 -3.95 5.98 25.62
CA ILE A 22 -3.14 5.58 24.48
C ILE A 22 -3.79 6.00 23.17
N PHE A 23 -5.04 5.62 22.91
CA PHE A 23 -5.66 5.80 21.59
C PHE A 23 -6.22 7.22 21.42
N GLU A 24 -7.13 7.65 22.29
CA GLU A 24 -7.76 8.97 22.21
C GLU A 24 -6.72 10.09 22.29
N ALA A 25 -5.76 9.97 23.21
CA ALA A 25 -4.68 10.92 23.40
C ALA A 25 -3.82 11.17 22.15
N GLN A 26 -3.77 10.22 21.20
CA GLN A 26 -2.98 10.35 19.97
C GLN A 26 -3.83 10.72 18.76
N PHE A 27 -5.07 10.22 18.65
CA PHE A 27 -5.88 10.40 17.44
C PHE A 27 -6.52 11.78 17.30
N ASN A 28 -6.77 12.51 18.40
CA ASN A 28 -7.27 13.90 18.40
C ASN A 28 -8.46 14.14 17.45
N SER A 29 -9.50 13.32 17.57
CA SER A 29 -10.66 13.28 16.66
C SER A 29 -11.95 13.62 17.41
N ASP A 30 -12.56 14.75 17.06
CA ASP A 30 -13.79 15.23 17.71
C ASP A 30 -14.94 14.20 17.66
N VAL A 31 -15.00 13.41 16.59
CA VAL A 31 -16.02 12.36 16.40
C VAL A 31 -15.73 11.15 17.27
N LEU A 32 -14.45 10.74 17.36
CA LEU A 32 -14.06 9.60 18.20
C LEU A 32 -14.27 9.90 19.67
N SER A 33 -14.02 11.14 20.11
CA SER A 33 -14.20 11.58 21.49
C SER A 33 -15.67 11.54 21.97
N GLU A 34 -16.65 11.36 21.08
CA GLU A 34 -18.04 11.11 21.48
C GLU A 34 -18.23 9.72 22.12
N MET A 35 -17.35 8.75 21.79
CA MET A 35 -17.34 7.39 22.38
C MET A 35 -18.68 6.65 22.26
N GLU A 36 -19.41 6.89 21.17
CA GLU A 36 -20.65 6.19 20.80
C GLU A 36 -20.36 4.85 20.08
N ASP A 37 -21.37 4.00 19.93
CA ASP A 37 -21.25 2.69 19.28
C ASP A 37 -20.87 2.76 17.78
N ALA A 38 -21.07 3.92 17.14
CA ALA A 38 -20.69 4.16 15.76
C ALA A 38 -20.36 5.64 15.52
N ALA A 39 -19.37 5.89 14.67
CA ALA A 39 -19.03 7.24 14.21
C ALA A 39 -20.00 7.72 13.11
N VAL A 40 -20.51 8.94 13.23
CA VAL A 40 -21.33 9.60 12.20
C VAL A 40 -20.50 10.71 11.55
N VAL A 41 -20.30 10.63 10.24
CA VAL A 41 -19.42 11.54 9.50
C VAL A 41 -20.07 12.09 8.23
N PRO A 42 -19.76 13.34 7.80
CA PRO A 42 -20.23 13.88 6.52
C PRO A 42 -19.67 13.12 5.31
N GLY A 43 -20.42 13.03 4.20
CA GLY A 43 -19.97 12.34 2.98
C GLY A 43 -20.57 12.77 1.64
N ASP A 44 -20.23 12.02 0.58
CA ASP A 44 -20.58 12.26 -0.83
C ASP A 44 -21.56 11.19 -1.38
N ALA A 45 -22.07 11.37 -2.61
CA ALA A 45 -23.01 10.49 -3.30
C ALA A 45 -22.39 9.16 -3.77
N THR A 46 -21.06 9.07 -3.87
CA THR A 46 -20.36 7.81 -4.20
C THR A 46 -19.21 7.58 -3.23
N ILE A 47 -19.28 6.44 -2.56
CA ILE A 47 -18.36 6.05 -1.50
C ILE A 47 -17.46 4.91 -2.00
N ALA A 48 -16.15 5.03 -1.76
CA ALA A 48 -15.21 3.93 -1.81
C ALA A 48 -14.95 3.45 -0.38
N MET A 49 -15.00 2.13 -0.17
CA MET A 49 -14.75 1.49 1.12
C MET A 49 -13.77 0.34 0.93
N THR A 50 -12.78 0.23 1.81
CA THR A 50 -11.81 -0.88 1.86
C THR A 50 -11.58 -1.33 3.29
N THR A 51 -11.05 -2.53 3.48
CA THR A 51 -10.50 -2.97 4.76
C THR A 51 -9.34 -3.92 4.55
N ASP A 52 -8.34 -3.81 5.41
CA ASP A 52 -7.17 -4.67 5.40
C ASP A 52 -6.69 -4.97 6.81
N SER A 53 -6.07 -6.14 6.96
CA SER A 53 -5.50 -6.61 8.22
C SER A 53 -4.00 -6.80 8.07
N PHE A 54 -3.26 -6.19 8.98
CA PHE A 54 -1.81 -6.08 8.97
C PHE A 54 -1.21 -7.00 10.04
N VAL A 55 -0.28 -7.83 9.62
CA VAL A 55 0.34 -8.90 10.43
C VAL A 55 1.86 -8.95 10.25
N VAL A 56 2.45 -7.86 9.76
CA VAL A 56 3.89 -7.73 9.51
C VAL A 56 4.74 -8.16 10.70
N THR A 57 5.87 -8.79 10.41
CA THR A 57 6.86 -9.16 11.42
C THR A 57 8.26 -8.87 10.88
N PRO A 58 9.14 -8.14 11.58
CA PRO A 58 8.92 -7.49 12.88
C PRO A 58 7.92 -6.31 12.81
N LEU A 59 7.43 -5.85 13.97
CA LEU A 59 6.48 -4.72 14.05
C LEU A 59 7.12 -3.37 13.68
N GLU A 60 8.43 -3.22 13.92
CA GLU A 60 9.24 -2.04 13.60
C GLU A 60 10.38 -2.48 12.66
N PHE A 61 10.57 -1.75 11.56
CA PHE A 61 11.55 -2.06 10.52
C PHE A 61 12.15 -0.77 9.91
N PRO A 62 13.29 -0.83 9.22
CA PRO A 62 13.84 0.35 8.57
C PRO A 62 12.83 0.98 7.60
N GLY A 63 12.52 2.27 7.81
CA GLY A 63 11.55 3.00 6.97
C GLY A 63 10.09 2.90 7.43
N GLY A 64 9.75 2.16 8.49
CA GLY A 64 8.39 2.18 9.02
C GLY A 64 8.09 1.18 10.12
N ASP A 65 6.81 1.06 10.42
CA ASP A 65 6.28 0.13 11.40
C ASP A 65 4.85 -0.28 11.00
N ILE A 66 4.26 -1.23 11.72
CA ILE A 66 2.90 -1.71 11.46
C ILE A 66 1.85 -0.59 11.54
N GLY A 67 2.07 0.44 12.37
CA GLY A 67 1.19 1.58 12.50
C GLY A 67 1.24 2.53 11.29
N HIS A 68 2.45 2.83 10.81
CA HIS A 68 2.62 3.54 9.53
C HIS A 68 1.96 2.75 8.39
N LEU A 69 2.26 1.43 8.33
CA LEU A 69 1.83 0.53 7.27
C LEU A 69 0.31 0.41 7.15
N CYS A 70 -0.40 0.24 8.28
CA CYS A 70 -1.84 0.01 8.20
C CYS A 70 -2.61 1.22 7.65
N ILE A 71 -2.16 2.43 7.99
CA ILE A 71 -2.73 3.66 7.46
C ILE A 71 -2.39 3.81 5.98
N CYS A 72 -1.12 3.63 5.59
CA CYS A 72 -0.69 3.71 4.19
C CYS A 72 -1.45 2.74 3.30
N GLY A 73 -1.48 1.44 3.63
CA GLY A 73 -2.17 0.42 2.82
C GLY A 73 -3.65 0.77 2.59
N THR A 74 -4.35 1.14 3.67
CA THR A 74 -5.78 1.50 3.60
C THR A 74 -6.04 2.78 2.77
N VAL A 75 -5.18 3.80 2.94
CA VAL A 75 -5.23 5.03 2.15
C VAL A 75 -4.96 4.73 0.68
N ASN A 76 -3.96 3.91 0.40
CA ASN A 76 -3.51 3.56 -0.94
C ASN A 76 -4.61 2.83 -1.71
N ASP A 77 -5.27 1.85 -1.10
CA ASP A 77 -6.43 1.14 -1.65
C ASP A 77 -7.55 2.08 -2.12
N LEU A 78 -7.92 3.06 -1.27
CA LEU A 78 -8.93 4.06 -1.61
C LEU A 78 -8.46 4.91 -2.81
N CYS A 79 -7.19 5.32 -2.79
CA CYS A 79 -6.58 6.07 -3.89
C CYS A 79 -6.58 5.29 -5.22
N MET A 80 -6.47 3.96 -5.20
CA MET A 80 -6.50 3.13 -6.42
C MET A 80 -7.88 3.15 -7.13
N ARG A 81 -8.93 3.59 -6.43
CA ARG A 81 -10.25 3.87 -7.02
C ARG A 81 -10.43 5.33 -7.43
N GLY A 82 -9.40 6.15 -7.29
CA GLY A 82 -9.45 7.61 -7.47
C GLY A 82 -10.25 8.33 -6.39
N ALA A 83 -10.53 7.66 -5.27
CA ALA A 83 -11.22 8.29 -4.15
C ALA A 83 -10.28 9.24 -3.42
N VAL A 84 -10.85 10.29 -2.84
CA VAL A 84 -10.19 11.12 -1.83
C VAL A 84 -10.42 10.44 -0.47
N PRO A 85 -9.39 9.83 0.15
CA PRO A 85 -9.53 9.20 1.47
C PRO A 85 -9.95 10.23 2.51
N LYS A 86 -10.80 9.84 3.47
CA LYS A 86 -11.29 10.75 4.51
C LYS A 86 -11.30 10.17 5.90
N TYR A 87 -11.81 8.96 6.05
CA TYR A 87 -12.05 8.38 7.37
C TYR A 87 -11.51 6.97 7.45
N ILE A 88 -10.94 6.63 8.61
CA ILE A 88 -10.44 5.30 8.92
C ILE A 88 -11.04 4.84 10.24
N THR A 89 -11.38 3.56 10.32
CA THR A 89 -11.61 2.86 11.59
C THR A 89 -10.42 1.94 11.88
N CYS A 90 -10.06 1.75 13.14
CA CYS A 90 -8.96 0.86 13.53
C CYS A 90 -9.38 -0.19 14.57
N GLY A 91 -9.23 -1.46 14.24
CA GLY A 91 -9.42 -2.59 15.15
C GLY A 91 -8.08 -3.16 15.61
N PHE A 92 -7.82 -3.18 16.91
CA PHE A 92 -6.61 -3.77 17.48
C PHE A 92 -6.90 -5.14 18.10
N ILE A 93 -6.07 -6.11 17.77
CA ILE A 93 -5.99 -7.40 18.47
C ILE A 93 -4.60 -7.45 19.11
N LEU A 94 -4.57 -7.37 20.43
CA LEU A 94 -3.37 -7.33 21.24
C LEU A 94 -3.23 -8.66 21.97
N GLU A 95 -2.09 -9.32 21.86
CA GLU A 95 -1.79 -10.47 22.70
C GLU A 95 -1.34 -10.00 24.09
N GLU A 96 -1.69 -10.76 25.13
CA GLU A 96 -1.14 -10.58 26.47
C GLU A 96 0.40 -10.57 26.43
N GLY A 97 0.99 -9.68 27.23
CA GLY A 97 2.44 -9.47 27.24
C GLY A 97 2.94 -8.48 26.18
N ALA A 98 2.06 -7.94 25.33
CA ALA A 98 2.41 -6.85 24.42
C ALA A 98 2.97 -5.65 25.21
N ASP A 99 4.04 -5.06 24.68
CA ASP A 99 4.74 -3.96 25.31
C ASP A 99 3.98 -2.64 25.12
N VAL A 100 3.67 -1.96 26.23
CA VAL A 100 2.86 -0.73 26.20
C VAL A 100 3.60 0.42 25.54
N GLU A 101 4.92 0.52 25.70
CA GLU A 101 5.70 1.57 25.07
C GLU A 101 5.81 1.34 23.56
N THR A 102 5.96 0.08 23.12
CA THR A 102 5.83 -0.27 21.70
C THR A 102 4.46 0.11 21.16
N LEU A 103 3.37 -0.26 21.86
CA LEU A 103 2.02 0.13 21.44
C LEU A 103 1.86 1.65 21.33
N ARG A 104 2.37 2.43 22.30
CA ARG A 104 2.35 3.90 22.24
C ARG A 104 3.08 4.45 21.01
N ARG A 105 4.26 3.90 20.67
CA ARG A 105 4.99 4.31 19.46
C ARG A 105 4.22 3.99 18.19
N LEU A 106 3.63 2.79 18.08
CA LEU A 106 2.84 2.38 16.92
C LEU A 106 1.59 3.23 16.74
N VAL A 107 0.83 3.49 17.81
CA VAL A 107 -0.36 4.33 17.77
C VAL A 107 -0.01 5.78 17.42
N LYS A 108 1.12 6.30 17.93
CA LYS A 108 1.64 7.60 17.50
C LYS A 108 2.00 7.62 16.02
N SER A 109 2.67 6.57 15.52
CA SER A 109 3.00 6.43 14.10
C SER A 109 1.76 6.44 13.22
N MET A 110 0.69 5.74 13.62
CA MET A 110 -0.62 5.80 12.95
C MET A 110 -1.19 7.22 12.92
N ALA A 111 -1.17 7.92 14.04
CA ALA A 111 -1.71 9.29 14.12
C ALA A 111 -0.92 10.26 13.23
N ASP A 112 0.41 10.21 13.28
CA ASP A 112 1.27 11.05 12.44
C ASP A 112 1.05 10.76 10.95
N THR A 113 0.89 9.48 10.58
CA THR A 113 0.60 9.05 9.21
C THR A 113 -0.78 9.48 8.76
N ALA A 114 -1.81 9.34 9.60
CA ALA A 114 -3.17 9.78 9.29
C ALA A 114 -3.20 11.29 9.00
N ASN A 115 -2.46 12.06 9.79
CA ASN A 115 -2.28 13.50 9.58
C ASN A 115 -1.56 13.80 8.26
N GLU A 116 -0.48 13.09 7.94
CA GLU A 116 0.21 13.22 6.64
C GLU A 116 -0.71 12.87 5.45
N ALA A 117 -1.54 11.83 5.60
CA ALA A 117 -2.51 11.39 4.61
C ALA A 117 -3.76 12.29 4.52
N GLY A 118 -3.95 13.22 5.46
CA GLY A 118 -5.14 14.07 5.53
C GLY A 118 -6.43 13.31 5.83
N VAL A 119 -6.33 12.18 6.54
CA VAL A 119 -7.46 11.34 6.96
C VAL A 119 -7.66 11.43 8.47
N LYS A 120 -8.87 11.12 8.94
CA LYS A 120 -9.17 11.04 10.37
C LYS A 120 -9.45 9.61 10.79
N ILE A 121 -8.90 9.20 11.92
CA ILE A 121 -9.32 7.97 12.61
C ILE A 121 -10.58 8.33 13.41
N VAL A 122 -11.73 7.74 13.06
CA VAL A 122 -13.04 8.16 13.56
C VAL A 122 -13.72 7.14 14.46
N ALA A 123 -13.33 5.87 14.37
CA ALA A 123 -13.81 4.81 15.24
C ALA A 123 -12.70 3.79 15.47
N GLY A 124 -12.79 3.03 16.56
CA GLY A 124 -11.90 1.92 16.76
C GLY A 124 -12.42 0.89 17.73
N ASP A 125 -11.79 -0.27 17.73
CA ASP A 125 -12.04 -1.35 18.67
C ASP A 125 -10.72 -1.88 19.22
N THR A 126 -10.74 -2.40 20.44
CA THR A 126 -9.58 -3.06 21.04
C THR A 126 -10.00 -4.36 21.69
N LYS A 127 -9.29 -5.44 21.36
CA LYS A 127 -9.43 -6.75 21.97
C LYS A 127 -8.07 -7.24 22.46
N VAL A 128 -8.09 -7.85 23.65
CA VAL A 128 -6.93 -8.52 24.23
C VAL A 128 -7.18 -10.02 24.22
N ILE A 129 -6.22 -10.78 23.71
CA ILE A 129 -6.26 -12.24 23.61
C ILE A 129 -5.04 -12.87 24.29
N GLU A 130 -5.11 -14.16 24.57
CA GLU A 130 -3.94 -14.93 25.02
C GLU A 130 -2.86 -14.96 23.92
N GLY A 131 -1.59 -14.85 24.29
CA GLY A 131 -0.48 -14.92 23.32
C GLY A 131 0.88 -14.55 23.91
N ASN A 132 1.81 -14.15 23.05
CA ASN A 132 3.20 -13.85 23.41
C ASN A 132 3.60 -12.42 22.96
N GLY A 133 2.70 -11.47 23.16
CA GLY A 133 2.93 -10.05 22.88
C GLY A 133 2.88 -9.62 21.41
N GLY A 134 2.25 -10.42 20.53
CA GLY A 134 1.86 -9.99 19.19
C GLY A 134 0.89 -8.80 19.18
N ILE A 135 0.97 -7.99 18.12
CA ILE A 135 0.07 -6.85 17.85
C ILE A 135 -0.42 -7.00 16.42
N TYR A 136 -1.74 -7.03 16.23
CA TYR A 136 -2.37 -7.09 14.92
C TYR A 136 -3.34 -5.92 14.78
N ILE A 137 -3.37 -5.32 13.60
CA ILE A 137 -4.18 -4.14 13.33
C ILE A 137 -5.02 -4.41 12.10
N ASN A 138 -6.33 -4.23 12.21
CA ASN A 138 -7.22 -4.07 11.08
C ASN A 138 -7.53 -2.59 10.92
N THR A 139 -7.54 -2.12 9.68
CA THR A 139 -8.06 -0.80 9.36
C THR A 139 -9.11 -0.93 8.27
N ALA A 140 -10.17 -0.15 8.39
CA ALA A 140 -11.14 0.04 7.32
C ALA A 140 -11.18 1.51 6.94
N GLY A 141 -11.23 1.78 5.65
CA GLY A 141 -11.14 3.12 5.10
C GLY A 141 -12.39 3.50 4.32
N VAL A 142 -12.76 4.77 4.41
CA VAL A 142 -13.80 5.40 3.61
C VAL A 142 -13.22 6.62 2.89
N GLY A 143 -13.46 6.68 1.58
CA GLY A 143 -13.13 7.81 0.73
C GLY A 143 -14.27 8.15 -0.22
N PHE A 144 -14.22 9.34 -0.82
CA PHE A 144 -15.24 9.81 -1.74
C PHE A 144 -14.70 9.90 -3.16
N VAL A 145 -15.41 9.30 -4.12
CA VAL A 145 -15.00 9.31 -5.53
C VAL A 145 -15.54 10.58 -6.19
N PRO A 146 -14.67 11.49 -6.68
CA PRO A 146 -15.12 12.69 -7.35
C PRO A 146 -15.93 12.38 -8.61
N LYS A 147 -16.92 13.23 -8.90
CA LYS A 147 -17.74 13.08 -10.10
C LYS A 147 -16.87 13.08 -11.36
N GLY A 148 -17.08 12.09 -12.22
CA GLY A 148 -16.37 11.94 -13.50
C GLY A 148 -15.09 11.10 -13.42
N VAL A 149 -14.66 10.69 -12.23
CA VAL A 149 -13.55 9.73 -12.06
C VAL A 149 -14.07 8.31 -12.29
N ASP A 150 -13.51 7.61 -13.28
CA ASP A 150 -13.78 6.19 -13.53
C ASP A 150 -12.47 5.41 -13.75
N ILE A 151 -11.76 5.17 -12.66
CA ILE A 151 -10.54 4.35 -12.66
C ILE A 151 -10.96 2.91 -12.39
N LYS A 152 -10.59 1.93 -13.23
CA LYS A 152 -10.90 0.48 -13.03
C LYS A 152 -9.87 -0.39 -13.74
N ALA A 153 -9.58 -1.57 -13.20
CA ALA A 153 -8.61 -2.52 -13.78
C ALA A 153 -8.84 -2.82 -15.28
N LYS A 154 -10.10 -2.85 -15.72
CA LYS A 154 -10.48 -3.13 -17.11
C LYS A 154 -10.41 -1.93 -18.07
N ASN A 155 -10.13 -0.73 -17.56
CA ASN A 155 -10.23 0.50 -18.35
C ASN A 155 -8.96 0.80 -19.17
N ALA A 156 -7.90 0.00 -19.03
CA ALA A 156 -6.72 0.11 -19.88
C ALA A 156 -7.09 0.00 -21.36
N THR A 157 -6.42 0.80 -22.19
CA THR A 157 -6.63 0.87 -23.64
C THR A 157 -5.33 0.64 -24.39
N ALA A 158 -5.42 0.11 -25.61
CA ALA A 158 -4.23 -0.07 -26.44
C ALA A 158 -3.59 1.28 -26.79
N GLY A 159 -2.28 1.38 -26.59
CA GLY A 159 -1.52 2.62 -26.72
C GLY A 159 -1.34 3.39 -25.41
N ASP A 160 -1.93 2.95 -24.29
CA ASP A 160 -1.64 3.56 -22.99
C ASP A 160 -0.18 3.30 -22.57
N ALA A 161 0.41 4.28 -21.88
CA ALA A 161 1.68 4.13 -21.20
C ALA A 161 1.49 3.47 -19.82
N ILE A 162 2.43 2.61 -19.44
CA ILE A 162 2.49 1.97 -18.13
C ILE A 162 3.57 2.68 -17.31
N ILE A 163 3.17 3.31 -16.20
CA ILE A 163 4.04 4.06 -15.30
C ILE A 163 4.12 3.33 -13.97
N VAL A 164 5.31 3.22 -13.40
CA VAL A 164 5.50 2.86 -11.98
C VAL A 164 5.93 4.09 -11.20
N SER A 165 5.44 4.26 -9.98
CA SER A 165 5.67 5.47 -9.19
C SER A 165 7.04 5.54 -8.50
N GLY A 166 7.87 4.50 -8.60
CA GLY A 166 9.22 4.48 -8.02
C GLY A 166 9.86 3.11 -8.09
N ASN A 167 10.96 2.93 -7.34
CA ASN A 167 11.73 1.68 -7.29
C ASN A 167 10.86 0.49 -6.88
N VAL A 168 11.20 -0.72 -7.32
CA VAL A 168 10.48 -1.95 -6.94
C VAL A 168 11.32 -2.88 -6.07
N GLY A 169 10.67 -3.47 -5.07
CA GLY A 169 11.22 -4.50 -4.18
C GLY A 169 11.75 -3.98 -2.84
N ASP A 170 11.69 -2.68 -2.58
CA ASP A 170 12.31 -2.05 -1.39
C ASP A 170 11.77 -2.64 -0.08
N HIS A 171 10.44 -2.60 0.14
CA HIS A 171 9.82 -3.10 1.38
C HIS A 171 10.12 -4.58 1.63
N HIS A 172 9.93 -5.41 0.62
CA HIS A 172 10.19 -6.84 0.74
C HIS A 172 11.66 -7.12 1.09
N ALA A 173 12.60 -6.44 0.43
CA ALA A 173 14.03 -6.60 0.72
C ALA A 173 14.36 -6.17 2.16
N THR A 174 13.79 -5.07 2.65
CA THR A 174 13.95 -4.62 4.03
C THR A 174 13.45 -5.66 5.03
N VAL A 175 12.20 -6.10 4.91
CA VAL A 175 11.61 -7.04 5.88
C VAL A 175 12.35 -8.38 5.86
N LEU A 176 12.64 -8.92 4.68
CA LEU A 176 13.36 -10.19 4.56
C LEU A 176 14.78 -10.10 5.11
N SER A 177 15.52 -9.05 4.76
CA SER A 177 16.89 -8.90 5.21
C SER A 177 17.00 -8.77 6.73
N GLN A 178 16.06 -8.06 7.37
CA GLN A 178 16.00 -7.96 8.83
C GLN A 178 15.72 -9.31 9.48
N ARG A 179 14.79 -10.12 8.94
CA ARG A 179 14.51 -11.48 9.42
C ARG A 179 15.71 -12.41 9.29
N MET A 180 16.49 -12.27 8.23
CA MET A 180 17.68 -13.08 7.99
C MET A 180 18.93 -12.57 8.74
N GLY A 181 18.86 -11.41 9.38
CA GLY A 181 20.01 -10.77 10.02
C GLY A 181 21.08 -10.28 9.02
N ILE A 182 20.69 -10.05 7.76
CA ILE A 182 21.60 -9.55 6.72
C ILE A 182 21.71 -8.04 6.86
N LYS A 183 22.91 -7.55 7.19
CA LYS A 183 23.18 -6.10 7.32
C LYS A 183 23.19 -5.44 5.95
N ASN A 184 22.38 -4.39 5.80
CA ASN A 184 22.32 -3.51 4.63
C ASN A 184 21.71 -2.16 5.04
N THR A 185 21.45 -1.28 4.07
CA THR A 185 20.84 0.04 4.27
C THR A 185 19.51 0.19 3.52
N ILE A 186 18.91 -0.92 3.10
CA ILE A 186 17.63 -0.93 2.38
C ILE A 186 16.53 -0.57 3.36
N VAL A 187 15.74 0.45 3.02
CA VAL A 187 14.59 0.90 3.80
C VAL A 187 13.30 0.58 3.07
N SER A 188 12.25 0.28 3.83
CA SER A 188 10.93 0.10 3.28
C SER A 188 10.45 1.38 2.61
N ASP A 189 9.76 1.22 1.49
CA ASP A 189 9.11 2.31 0.77
C ASP A 189 7.70 2.62 1.25
N ASN A 190 7.31 2.13 2.43
CA ASN A 190 5.97 2.30 2.99
C ASN A 190 5.60 3.79 3.06
N ALA A 191 4.59 4.18 2.30
CA ALA A 191 4.21 5.57 2.16
C ALA A 191 2.77 5.72 1.65
N PRO A 192 2.08 6.80 2.06
CA PRO A 192 0.73 7.06 1.60
C PRO A 192 0.79 7.76 0.21
N LEU A 193 -0.04 7.31 -0.73
CA LEU A 193 0.01 7.64 -2.15
C LEU A 193 -0.96 8.76 -2.58
N GLN A 194 -1.72 9.32 -1.63
CA GLN A 194 -2.74 10.33 -1.86
C GLN A 194 -2.21 11.59 -2.55
N GLU A 195 -0.96 12.00 -2.28
CA GLU A 195 -0.39 13.19 -2.93
C GLU A 195 -0.18 12.93 -4.44
N MET A 196 0.36 11.78 -4.80
CA MET A 196 0.61 11.41 -6.20
C MET A 196 -0.71 11.32 -6.98
N VAL A 197 -1.68 10.58 -6.44
CA VAL A 197 -3.00 10.42 -7.06
C VAL A 197 -3.77 11.74 -7.10
N GLY A 198 -3.70 12.53 -6.03
CA GLY A 198 -4.30 13.85 -5.94
C GLY A 198 -3.76 14.82 -6.99
N LYS A 199 -2.45 14.79 -7.28
CA LYS A 199 -1.85 15.61 -8.33
C LYS A 199 -2.28 15.18 -9.73
N LEU A 200 -2.37 13.88 -10.01
CA LEU A 200 -2.86 13.38 -11.30
C LEU A 200 -4.31 13.84 -11.55
N THR A 201 -5.18 13.64 -10.56
CA THR A 201 -6.60 14.00 -10.66
C THR A 201 -6.80 15.51 -10.74
N SER A 202 -6.15 16.31 -9.88
CA SER A 202 -6.28 17.78 -9.88
C SER A 202 -5.74 18.44 -11.16
N ASN A 203 -4.81 17.78 -11.86
CA ASN A 203 -4.29 18.23 -13.16
C ASN A 203 -5.04 17.65 -14.36
N ASN A 204 -6.18 16.99 -14.12
CA ASN A 204 -7.03 16.37 -15.14
C ASN A 204 -6.29 15.37 -16.04
N ILE A 205 -5.36 14.60 -15.46
CA ILE A 205 -4.78 13.47 -16.18
C ILE A 205 -5.89 12.40 -16.31
N PRO A 206 -6.20 11.94 -17.53
CA PRO A 206 -7.18 10.88 -17.76
C PRO A 206 -6.59 9.52 -17.35
N VAL A 207 -6.59 9.25 -16.04
CA VAL A 207 -6.06 7.99 -15.52
C VAL A 207 -7.07 6.87 -15.80
N HIS A 208 -6.66 5.86 -16.55
CA HIS A 208 -7.50 4.71 -16.85
C HIS A 208 -7.45 3.69 -15.72
N VAL A 209 -6.25 3.40 -15.21
CA VAL A 209 -6.01 2.39 -14.17
C VAL A 209 -5.02 2.90 -13.14
N LEU A 210 -5.33 2.62 -11.87
CA LEU A 210 -4.40 2.67 -10.74
C LEU A 210 -4.44 1.34 -10.02
N ARG A 211 -3.27 0.86 -9.59
CA ARG A 211 -3.13 -0.30 -8.71
C ARG A 211 -1.85 -0.17 -7.89
N ASP A 212 -1.93 -0.42 -6.60
CA ASP A 212 -0.82 -0.48 -5.67
C ASP A 212 0.01 -1.75 -5.92
N VAL A 213 1.30 -1.72 -5.59
CA VAL A 213 2.25 -2.83 -5.89
C VAL A 213 2.59 -3.64 -4.64
N THR A 214 1.57 -4.20 -3.99
CA THR A 214 1.69 -4.95 -2.73
C THR A 214 2.04 -6.43 -2.96
N ARG A 215 1.20 -7.37 -2.54
CA ARG A 215 1.53 -8.82 -2.59
C ARG A 215 1.62 -9.32 -4.03
N GLY A 216 2.65 -10.14 -4.28
CA GLY A 216 2.95 -10.67 -5.62
C GLY A 216 3.76 -9.71 -6.51
N GLY A 217 3.98 -8.47 -6.08
CA GLY A 217 4.83 -7.49 -6.74
C GLY A 217 4.31 -6.97 -8.09
N LEU A 218 5.16 -6.21 -8.78
CA LEU A 218 4.85 -5.54 -10.04
C LEU A 218 4.40 -6.52 -11.14
N ALA A 219 5.04 -7.67 -11.27
CA ALA A 219 4.70 -8.66 -12.29
C ALA A 219 3.28 -9.20 -12.10
N THR A 220 2.90 -9.56 -10.86
CA THR A 220 1.56 -10.06 -10.56
C THR A 220 0.51 -9.00 -10.84
N VAL A 221 0.73 -7.77 -10.35
CA VAL A 221 -0.18 -6.64 -10.56
C VAL A 221 -0.41 -6.36 -12.05
N LEU A 222 0.67 -6.22 -12.84
CA LEU A 222 0.55 -5.96 -14.27
C LEU A 222 -0.13 -7.12 -15.01
N LYS A 223 0.11 -8.36 -14.59
CA LYS A 223 -0.53 -9.55 -15.16
C LYS A 223 -2.04 -9.57 -14.88
N GLU A 224 -2.47 -9.26 -13.66
CA GLU A 224 -3.89 -9.14 -13.31
C GLU A 224 -4.60 -8.04 -14.10
N LEU A 225 -3.93 -6.89 -14.30
CA LEU A 225 -4.45 -5.78 -15.10
C LEU A 225 -4.56 -6.14 -16.59
N ALA A 226 -3.55 -6.84 -17.13
CA ALA A 226 -3.58 -7.36 -18.49
C ALA A 226 -4.77 -8.33 -18.69
N LEU A 227 -4.95 -9.28 -17.76
CA LEU A 227 -6.08 -10.22 -17.76
C LEU A 227 -7.43 -9.50 -17.70
N SER A 228 -7.56 -8.52 -16.80
CA SER A 228 -8.79 -7.75 -16.59
C SER A 228 -9.21 -6.92 -17.81
N SER A 229 -8.24 -6.42 -18.56
CA SER A 229 -8.46 -5.65 -19.80
C SER A 229 -8.49 -6.53 -21.06
N SER A 230 -8.09 -7.80 -20.96
CA SER A 230 -7.86 -8.70 -22.11
C SER A 230 -6.84 -8.15 -23.14
N LEU A 231 -5.96 -7.23 -22.71
CA LEU A 231 -4.91 -6.64 -23.54
C LEU A 231 -3.54 -7.25 -23.20
N THR A 232 -2.56 -6.98 -24.04
CA THR A 232 -1.17 -7.40 -23.80
C THR A 232 -0.42 -6.25 -23.18
N PHE A 233 0.22 -6.47 -22.04
CA PHE A 233 1.06 -5.46 -21.41
C PHE A 233 2.50 -5.77 -21.75
N GLU A 234 3.22 -4.80 -22.31
CA GLU A 234 4.63 -4.97 -22.68
C GLU A 234 5.50 -3.99 -21.88
N ILE A 235 6.46 -4.53 -21.11
CA ILE A 235 7.42 -3.75 -20.33
C ILE A 235 8.84 -3.96 -20.84
N ALA A 236 9.72 -2.99 -20.60
CA ALA A 236 11.14 -3.10 -20.93
C ALA A 236 11.96 -3.38 -19.67
N GLN A 237 12.86 -4.36 -19.72
CA GLN A 237 13.68 -4.71 -18.56
C GLN A 237 14.63 -3.56 -18.15
N ASP A 238 15.11 -2.78 -19.11
CA ASP A 238 16.06 -1.67 -18.85
C ASP A 238 15.41 -0.41 -18.27
N SER A 239 14.08 -0.28 -18.34
CA SER A 239 13.35 0.86 -17.75
C SER A 239 12.92 0.62 -16.31
N LEU A 240 13.04 -0.61 -15.80
CA LEU A 240 12.61 -0.97 -14.45
C LEU A 240 13.48 -0.26 -13.40
N PRO A 241 12.87 0.56 -12.52
CA PRO A 241 13.61 1.22 -11.46
C PRO A 241 13.80 0.23 -10.31
N VAL A 242 15.04 -0.19 -10.08
CA VAL A 242 15.41 -1.07 -8.97
C VAL A 242 16.64 -0.47 -8.30
N ASP A 243 16.58 -0.31 -6.97
CA ASP A 243 17.73 0.18 -6.22
C ASP A 243 18.92 -0.81 -6.38
N PRO A 244 20.16 -0.32 -6.61
CA PRO A 244 21.30 -1.22 -6.80
C PRO A 244 21.56 -2.18 -5.63
N GLN A 245 21.25 -1.78 -4.39
CA GLN A 245 21.39 -2.63 -3.21
C GLN A 245 20.28 -3.68 -3.15
N VAL A 246 19.05 -3.33 -3.52
CA VAL A 246 17.95 -4.31 -3.71
C VAL A 246 18.32 -5.31 -4.80
N GLN A 247 18.81 -4.83 -5.95
CA GLN A 247 19.26 -5.70 -7.05
C GLN A 247 20.37 -6.67 -6.61
N SER A 248 21.32 -6.19 -5.79
CA SER A 248 22.40 -7.02 -5.24
C SER A 248 21.88 -8.06 -4.25
N PHE A 249 20.95 -7.66 -3.39
CA PHE A 249 20.27 -8.53 -2.43
C PHE A 249 19.48 -9.64 -3.14
N CYS A 250 18.72 -9.29 -4.17
CA CYS A 250 18.03 -10.25 -5.03
C CYS A 250 19.00 -11.23 -5.68
N GLY A 251 20.12 -10.74 -6.20
CA GLY A 251 21.16 -11.58 -6.82
C GLY A 251 21.80 -12.58 -5.85
N LEU A 252 21.99 -12.19 -4.59
CA LEU A 252 22.52 -13.08 -3.54
C LEU A 252 21.56 -14.24 -3.23
N LEU A 253 20.26 -13.94 -3.19
CA LEU A 253 19.23 -14.88 -2.73
C LEU A 253 18.48 -15.59 -3.87
N GLY A 254 18.76 -15.24 -5.13
CA GLY A 254 18.04 -15.76 -6.29
C GLY A 254 16.60 -15.26 -6.38
N LEU A 255 16.32 -14.06 -5.86
CA LEU A 255 15.00 -13.43 -5.92
C LEU A 255 14.84 -12.60 -7.19
N ASP A 256 13.60 -12.38 -7.60
CA ASP A 256 13.25 -11.49 -8.72
C ASP A 256 12.50 -10.26 -8.16
N PRO A 257 13.04 -9.03 -8.29
CA PRO A 257 12.45 -7.83 -7.70
C PRO A 257 11.05 -7.52 -8.25
N LEU A 258 10.70 -8.04 -9.44
CA LEU A 258 9.36 -7.88 -10.00
C LEU A 258 8.27 -8.61 -9.21
N TYR A 259 8.63 -9.62 -8.41
CA TYR A 259 7.71 -10.39 -7.58
C TYR A 259 7.78 -9.99 -6.10
N MET A 260 8.59 -8.98 -5.79
CA MET A 260 8.76 -8.44 -4.45
C MET A 260 7.75 -7.32 -4.20
N GLY A 261 7.12 -7.36 -3.04
CA GLY A 261 6.07 -6.42 -2.65
C GLY A 261 6.61 -5.07 -2.18
N ASN A 262 5.77 -4.05 -2.34
CA ASN A 262 6.02 -2.65 -2.05
C ASN A 262 4.85 -2.12 -1.24
N GLU A 263 5.07 -1.11 -0.40
CA GLU A 263 4.02 -0.55 0.47
C GLU A 263 3.82 0.97 0.27
N GLY A 264 4.47 1.54 -0.75
CA GLY A 264 4.27 2.93 -1.16
C GLY A 264 4.54 3.14 -2.65
N LYS A 265 4.11 2.17 -3.47
CA LYS A 265 4.26 2.23 -4.92
C LYS A 265 2.96 1.86 -5.62
N MET A 266 2.72 2.49 -6.77
CA MET A 266 1.60 2.19 -7.64
C MET A 266 2.03 2.08 -9.10
N VAL A 267 1.21 1.35 -9.85
CA VAL A 267 1.13 1.41 -11.30
C VAL A 267 0.04 2.39 -11.69
N ALA A 268 0.37 3.29 -12.63
CA ALA A 268 -0.60 4.14 -13.31
C ALA A 268 -0.60 3.86 -14.81
N ILE A 269 -1.80 3.69 -15.38
CA ILE A 269 -2.00 3.51 -16.81
C ILE A 269 -2.75 4.73 -17.34
N VAL A 270 -2.12 5.44 -18.27
CA VAL A 270 -2.60 6.71 -18.81
C VAL A 270 -2.41 6.73 -20.34
N PRO A 271 -3.21 7.51 -21.09
CA PRO A 271 -2.95 7.70 -22.51
C PRO A 271 -1.54 8.25 -22.75
N ASN A 272 -0.86 7.76 -23.78
CA ASN A 272 0.56 8.07 -24.03
C ASN A 272 0.85 9.57 -24.15
N GLU A 273 -0.08 10.37 -24.67
CA GLU A 273 0.08 11.83 -24.77
C GLU A 273 0.15 12.56 -23.40
N TYR A 274 -0.28 11.91 -22.31
CA TYR A 274 -0.18 12.42 -20.95
C TYR A 274 0.96 11.80 -20.14
N ALA A 275 1.67 10.81 -20.69
CA ALA A 275 2.61 9.98 -19.93
C ALA A 275 3.73 10.79 -19.27
N ASP A 276 4.40 11.67 -20.02
CA ASP A 276 5.50 12.49 -19.50
C ASP A 276 5.02 13.45 -18.41
N LYS A 277 3.87 14.10 -18.61
CA LYS A 277 3.25 14.99 -17.62
C LYS A 277 2.85 14.22 -16.36
N ALA A 278 2.33 13.01 -16.50
CA ALA A 278 1.96 12.17 -15.37
C ALA A 278 3.20 11.79 -14.55
N VAL A 279 4.31 11.40 -15.21
CA VAL A 279 5.59 11.13 -14.53
C VAL A 279 6.11 12.37 -13.80
N GLU A 280 6.08 13.55 -14.43
CA GLU A 280 6.51 14.81 -13.81
C GLU A 280 5.72 15.11 -12.52
N LEU A 281 4.38 14.95 -12.58
CA LEU A 281 3.52 15.15 -11.42
C LEU A 281 3.82 14.16 -10.30
N ILE A 282 4.03 12.89 -10.61
CA ILE A 282 4.38 11.87 -9.62
C ILE A 282 5.75 12.22 -9.00
N LYS A 283 6.77 12.52 -9.82
CA LYS A 283 8.11 12.90 -9.35
C LYS A 283 8.13 14.14 -8.46
N SER A 284 7.20 15.06 -8.66
CA SER A 284 7.07 16.24 -7.82
C SER A 284 6.50 15.95 -6.41
N SER A 285 6.04 14.72 -6.15
CA SER A 285 5.47 14.29 -4.86
C SER A 285 6.53 13.72 -3.95
N LYS A 286 6.30 13.77 -2.63
CA LYS A 286 7.29 13.43 -1.60
C LYS A 286 7.96 12.06 -1.81
N TYR A 287 7.22 11.07 -2.31
CA TYR A 287 7.68 9.68 -2.45
C TYR A 287 7.79 9.19 -3.91
N GLY A 288 7.73 10.10 -4.90
CA GLY A 288 7.61 9.73 -6.31
C GLY A 288 8.88 9.88 -7.15
N GLU A 289 10.03 10.15 -6.52
CA GLU A 289 11.28 10.58 -7.16
C GLU A 289 11.74 9.70 -8.35
N ASN A 290 11.57 8.39 -8.23
CA ASN A 290 12.04 7.39 -9.20
C ASN A 290 10.95 6.94 -10.17
N ALA A 291 9.83 7.67 -10.27
CA ALA A 291 8.76 7.31 -11.19
C ALA A 291 9.24 7.30 -12.65
N CYS A 292 8.77 6.32 -13.43
CA CYS A 292 9.14 6.22 -14.83
C CYS A 292 8.09 5.45 -15.64
N ILE A 293 8.11 5.67 -16.95
CA ILE A 293 7.40 4.84 -17.90
C ILE A 293 8.20 3.54 -18.07
N ILE A 294 7.56 2.41 -17.79
CA ILE A 294 8.19 1.09 -17.88
C ILE A 294 7.75 0.31 -19.11
N GLY A 295 6.69 0.73 -19.78
CA GLY A 295 6.11 -0.03 -20.88
C GLY A 295 4.85 0.61 -21.46
N GLU A 296 4.14 -0.19 -22.24
CA GLU A 296 2.93 0.21 -22.94
C GLU A 296 1.92 -0.94 -23.04
N VAL A 297 0.65 -0.57 -23.17
CA VAL A 297 -0.45 -1.50 -23.39
C VAL A 297 -0.62 -1.71 -24.89
N LYS A 298 -0.66 -2.96 -25.33
CA LYS A 298 -0.72 -3.38 -26.73
C LYS A 298 -2.01 -4.13 -27.03
N THR A 299 -2.43 -4.03 -28.30
CA THR A 299 -3.40 -4.98 -28.86
C THR A 299 -2.76 -6.37 -28.95
N PRO A 300 -3.42 -7.42 -28.45
CA PRO A 300 -2.95 -8.79 -28.59
C PRO A 300 -2.77 -9.17 -30.06
N VAL A 301 -1.65 -9.80 -30.40
CA VAL A 301 -1.38 -10.28 -31.77
C VAL A 301 -2.27 -11.46 -32.13
N ASP A 302 -2.53 -12.34 -31.16
CA ASP A 302 -3.42 -13.49 -31.26
C ASP A 302 -4.05 -13.83 -29.90
N ASP A 303 -4.86 -14.90 -29.85
CA ASP A 303 -5.55 -15.34 -28.63
C ASP A 303 -4.60 -15.75 -27.49
N SER A 304 -3.34 -16.13 -27.79
CA SER A 304 -2.37 -16.52 -26.77
C SER A 304 -1.76 -15.32 -26.04
N GLU A 305 -1.78 -14.13 -26.63
CA GLU A 305 -1.29 -12.90 -26.00
C GLU A 305 -2.38 -12.10 -25.25
N LYS A 306 -3.64 -12.55 -25.31
CA LYS A 306 -4.73 -11.94 -24.54
C LYS A 306 -4.46 -12.06 -23.05
N GLY A 307 -4.34 -10.91 -22.38
CA GLY A 307 -3.99 -10.86 -20.96
C GLY A 307 -2.56 -11.29 -20.66
N ALA A 308 -1.66 -11.28 -21.65
CA ALA A 308 -0.25 -11.57 -21.44
C ALA A 308 0.50 -10.36 -20.87
N LEU A 309 1.47 -10.64 -19.98
CA LEU A 309 2.50 -9.69 -19.58
C LEU A 309 3.81 -10.14 -20.22
N VAL A 310 4.40 -9.28 -21.05
CA VAL A 310 5.61 -9.56 -21.81
C VAL A 310 6.69 -8.58 -21.41
N MET A 311 7.87 -9.08 -21.07
CA MET A 311 9.05 -8.28 -20.81
C MET A 311 10.04 -8.40 -21.96
N LYS A 312 10.40 -7.27 -22.57
CA LYS A 312 11.55 -7.15 -23.48
C LYS A 312 12.84 -7.16 -22.68
N THR A 313 13.69 -8.17 -22.91
CA THR A 313 14.95 -8.33 -22.18
C THR A 313 16.05 -7.43 -22.78
N LYS A 314 17.12 -7.22 -22.02
CA LYS A 314 18.28 -6.39 -22.45
C LYS A 314 18.94 -6.85 -23.74
N ILE A 315 18.82 -8.13 -24.05
CA ILE A 315 19.38 -8.76 -25.26
C ILE A 315 18.38 -8.81 -26.43
N GLY A 316 17.22 -8.15 -26.31
CA GLY A 316 16.18 -8.08 -27.33
C GLY A 316 15.23 -9.29 -27.38
N GLY A 317 15.29 -10.19 -26.39
CA GLY A 317 14.37 -11.32 -26.27
C GLY A 317 13.03 -10.91 -25.62
N ARG A 318 12.06 -11.82 -25.67
CA ARG A 318 10.76 -11.67 -24.98
C ARG A 318 10.62 -12.74 -23.89
N ARG A 319 10.30 -12.33 -22.66
CA ARG A 319 9.96 -13.22 -21.54
C ARG A 319 8.50 -13.00 -21.16
N PHE A 320 7.70 -14.06 -21.18
CA PHE A 320 6.36 -14.01 -20.63
C PHE A 320 6.45 -14.11 -19.11
N LEU A 321 5.78 -13.19 -18.43
CA LEU A 321 5.68 -13.16 -16.97
C LEU A 321 4.27 -13.60 -16.58
N ASP A 322 4.18 -14.37 -15.51
CA ASP A 322 2.92 -14.87 -14.98
C ASP A 322 2.74 -14.45 -13.51
N ILE A 323 1.55 -14.68 -12.97
CA ILE A 323 1.25 -14.47 -11.55
C ILE A 323 2.21 -15.33 -10.71
N LEU A 324 2.68 -14.78 -9.58
CA LEU A 324 3.52 -15.53 -8.65
C LEU A 324 2.81 -16.83 -8.21
N GLN A 325 3.49 -17.96 -8.33
CA GLN A 325 3.01 -19.24 -7.81
C GLN A 325 3.68 -19.53 -6.46
N GLY A 326 2.87 -19.66 -5.39
CA GLY A 326 3.34 -19.93 -4.03
C GLY A 326 3.34 -18.70 -3.11
N GLU A 327 3.76 -18.88 -1.86
CA GLU A 327 3.93 -17.77 -0.91
C GLU A 327 5.27 -17.07 -1.18
N GLY A 328 5.24 -15.82 -1.66
CA GLY A 328 6.47 -15.04 -1.86
C GLY A 328 7.22 -14.82 -0.54
N LEU A 329 6.50 -14.37 0.50
CA LEU A 329 6.99 -14.35 1.88
C LEU A 329 5.82 -14.17 2.88
N PRO A 330 5.64 -15.06 3.87
CA PRO A 330 4.56 -14.93 4.84
C PRO A 330 4.77 -13.72 5.75
N ARG A 331 3.67 -13.05 6.14
CA ARG A 331 3.66 -11.90 7.07
C ARG A 331 4.50 -10.70 6.61
N ILE A 332 4.55 -10.43 5.31
CA ILE A 332 5.30 -9.27 4.78
C ILE A 332 4.58 -7.94 5.07
N CYS A 333 3.25 -7.95 5.07
CA CYS A 333 2.37 -6.86 5.45
C CYS A 333 1.26 -7.37 6.37
#